data_AF-A0A0A6CZB2-F1
#
_entry.id   AF-A0A0A6CZB2-F1
#
_cell.length_a   1.000
_cell.length_b   1.000
_cell.length_c   1.000
_cell.angle_alpha   90.00
_cell.angle_beta   90.00
_cell.angle_gamma   90.00
#
_symmetry.space_group_name_H-M   'P 1'
#
loop_
_entity.id
_entity.type
_entity.pdbx_description
1 polymer ?
#
loop_
_entity_poly.entity_id
_entity_poly.type
_entity_poly.pdbx_seq_one_letter_code
_entity_poly.pdbx_strand_id
1 'polypeptide(L)'
;MKAASTISVRDGHAIVKAGEFIEARFGAGTSPSLAARKTLALLIAKAAGEAWRPGSHIIAKRELRGTHNANDRIQDTLDELMDVKFQMPSTSAQGRAATLTAALLAWTLNEHAEDGRATVEWEFTAPARAILQGSDYYARLNRAALLAFRSKYAITLYEMGCLLAGRRNPTWSGTVDELRERLGTPSNSMPNFSDFRRLVLTPGKAEIDQLAAFTMDWLEKRGARGKITHVTITFTPKDDDATNAAADEAERHSTGRRSRREGTADTMVDAASLIAVAATRMSVSDTLRWPADDRVDEFKTPELYAIGQTLGGGHAVQRLADQYVRVLKDRRRQLVGDALKADWTKWVTGCSAKWGRT
;
A
#
# COMPACT_ATOMS: atom_id res chain seq x y z
N MET A 1 -4.96 -39.22 6.17
CA MET A 1 -5.06 -37.97 6.97
C MET A 1 -4.39 -36.88 6.13
N LYS A 2 -5.17 -36.01 5.45
CA LYS A 2 -4.67 -35.11 4.39
C LYS A 2 -3.91 -33.92 5.00
N ALA A 3 -2.83 -33.46 4.34
CA ALA A 3 -1.88 -32.45 4.81
C ALA A 3 -2.50 -31.17 5.43
N ALA A 4 -3.71 -30.79 5.00
CA ALA A 4 -4.48 -29.68 5.58
C ALA A 4 -4.77 -29.82 7.09
N SER A 5 -4.87 -31.04 7.64
CA SER A 5 -5.08 -31.24 9.09
C SER A 5 -3.79 -31.15 9.90
N THR A 6 -2.61 -31.22 9.25
CA THR A 6 -1.30 -31.17 9.93
C THR A 6 -0.70 -29.76 9.91
N ILE A 7 -1.13 -28.90 8.98
CA ILE A 7 -0.83 -27.46 9.04
C ILE A 7 -1.86 -26.78 9.94
N SER A 8 -1.92 -27.21 11.20
CA SER A 8 -2.43 -26.34 12.25
C SER A 8 -1.45 -25.17 12.32
N VAL A 9 -1.84 -24.04 11.74
CA VAL A 9 -1.20 -22.76 11.96
C VAL A 9 -1.45 -22.40 13.42
N ARG A 10 -0.65 -22.96 14.33
CA ARG A 10 -0.77 -22.73 15.77
C ARG A 10 -0.62 -21.26 16.16
N ASP A 11 -0.05 -20.43 15.28
CA ASP A 11 0.32 -19.06 15.63
C ASP A 11 -0.50 -17.97 14.90
N GLY A 12 -1.52 -18.29 14.09
CA GLY A 12 -2.35 -17.29 13.39
C GLY A 12 -1.63 -16.41 12.34
N HIS A 13 -0.31 -16.56 12.18
CA HIS A 13 0.52 -15.77 11.27
C HIS A 13 0.50 -16.26 9.81
N ALA A 14 -0.02 -17.46 9.54
CA ALA A 14 -0.05 -18.04 8.20
C ALA A 14 -1.47 -18.35 7.72
N ILE A 15 -1.68 -18.18 6.42
CA ILE A 15 -2.90 -18.56 5.71
C ILE A 15 -2.54 -19.68 4.76
N VAL A 16 -3.26 -20.80 4.85
CA VAL A 16 -3.07 -21.93 3.93
C VAL A 16 -4.15 -21.86 2.86
N LYS A 17 -3.74 -21.76 1.59
CA LYS A 17 -4.65 -21.66 0.45
C LYS A 17 -4.36 -22.78 -0.55
N ALA A 18 -5.40 -23.48 -0.96
CA ALA A 18 -5.29 -24.51 -2.01
C ALA A 18 -4.74 -23.88 -3.29
N GLY A 19 -3.82 -24.58 -3.94
CA GLY A 19 -3.18 -24.07 -5.14
C GLY A 19 -4.18 -23.78 -6.26
N GLU A 20 -5.20 -24.63 -6.41
CA GLU A 20 -6.29 -24.46 -7.37
C GLU A 20 -7.03 -23.12 -7.21
N PHE A 21 -7.14 -22.57 -5.98
CA PHE A 21 -7.71 -21.24 -5.78
C PHE A 21 -6.77 -20.09 -6.15
N ILE A 22 -5.47 -20.31 -6.09
CA ILE A 22 -4.47 -19.34 -6.57
C ILE A 22 -4.39 -19.38 -8.10
N GLU A 23 -4.58 -20.57 -8.67
CA GLU A 23 -4.52 -20.77 -10.11
C GLU A 23 -5.84 -20.49 -10.84
N ALA A 24 -6.96 -20.52 -10.13
CA ALA A 24 -8.29 -20.23 -10.66
C ALA A 24 -8.33 -18.86 -11.32
N ARG A 25 -9.01 -18.79 -12.47
CA ARG A 25 -9.24 -17.52 -13.17
C ARG A 25 -10.49 -16.88 -12.60
N PHE A 26 -10.48 -15.56 -12.48
CA PHE A 26 -11.71 -14.81 -12.23
C PHE A 26 -12.56 -14.84 -13.50
N GLY A 27 -13.87 -15.00 -13.37
CA GLY A 27 -14.78 -14.97 -14.52
C GLY A 27 -14.57 -13.70 -15.36
N ALA A 28 -14.75 -13.80 -16.68
CA ALA A 28 -14.49 -12.69 -17.60
C ALA A 28 -15.09 -11.36 -17.11
N GLY A 29 -14.26 -10.31 -17.06
CA GLY A 29 -14.65 -8.97 -16.61
C GLY A 29 -14.64 -8.77 -15.08
N THR A 30 -14.44 -9.82 -14.29
CA THR A 30 -14.34 -9.70 -12.82
C THR A 30 -12.89 -9.56 -12.38
N SER A 31 -12.65 -8.65 -11.43
CA SER A 31 -11.31 -8.38 -10.89
C SER A 31 -11.44 -7.95 -9.44
N PRO A 32 -11.46 -8.92 -8.50
CA PRO A 32 -11.70 -8.61 -7.10
C PRO A 32 -10.77 -7.51 -6.60
N SER A 33 -11.36 -6.58 -5.85
CA SER A 33 -10.67 -5.47 -5.24
C SER A 33 -9.60 -5.95 -4.26
N LEU A 34 -8.72 -5.04 -3.85
CA LEU A 34 -7.74 -5.34 -2.82
C LEU A 34 -8.43 -5.80 -1.52
N ALA A 35 -9.54 -5.16 -1.17
CA ALA A 35 -10.31 -5.47 0.04
C ALA A 35 -10.95 -6.86 -0.06
N ALA A 36 -11.58 -7.19 -1.19
CA ALA A 36 -12.16 -8.51 -1.42
C ALA A 36 -11.10 -9.61 -1.35
N ARG A 37 -9.93 -9.43 -1.98
CA ARG A 37 -8.83 -10.42 -1.93
C ARG A 37 -8.32 -10.67 -0.52
N LYS A 38 -8.11 -9.60 0.27
CA LYS A 38 -7.70 -9.70 1.67
C LYS A 38 -8.77 -10.36 2.54
N THR A 39 -10.01 -9.95 2.37
CA THR A 39 -11.16 -10.52 3.08
C THR A 39 -11.28 -12.01 2.80
N LEU A 40 -11.24 -12.41 1.52
CA LEU A 40 -11.25 -13.82 1.14
C LEU A 40 -10.11 -14.61 1.79
N ALA A 41 -8.88 -14.09 1.78
CA ALA A 41 -7.76 -14.75 2.44
C ALA A 41 -8.01 -14.96 3.94
N LEU A 42 -8.63 -13.98 4.62
CA LEU A 42 -9.01 -14.09 6.03
C LEU A 42 -10.15 -15.08 6.27
N LEU A 43 -11.16 -15.14 5.38
CA LEU A 43 -12.22 -16.15 5.44
C LEU A 43 -11.64 -17.56 5.30
N ILE A 44 -10.77 -17.78 4.31
CA ILE A 44 -10.05 -19.05 4.12
C ILE A 44 -9.22 -19.38 5.37
N ALA A 45 -8.50 -18.40 5.93
CA ALA A 45 -7.72 -18.60 7.15
C ALA A 45 -8.60 -19.01 8.35
N LYS A 46 -9.79 -18.43 8.48
CA LYS A 46 -10.72 -18.72 9.57
C LYS A 46 -11.31 -20.12 9.45
N ALA A 47 -11.71 -20.51 8.24
CA ALA A 47 -12.24 -21.84 7.99
C ALA A 47 -11.15 -22.93 8.07
N ALA A 48 -9.88 -22.57 7.80
CA ALA A 48 -8.71 -23.41 7.96
C ALA A 48 -8.91 -24.84 7.40
N GLY A 49 -8.53 -25.87 8.16
CA GLY A 49 -8.68 -27.27 7.77
C GLY A 49 -10.13 -27.79 7.68
N GLU A 50 -11.12 -26.96 8.02
CA GLU A 50 -12.55 -27.31 7.95
C GLU A 50 -13.24 -26.73 6.71
N ALA A 51 -12.56 -25.86 5.95
CA ALA A 51 -13.11 -25.16 4.79
C ALA A 51 -13.72 -26.04 3.69
N TRP A 52 -13.40 -27.33 3.67
CA TRP A 52 -13.95 -28.31 2.72
C TRP A 52 -15.24 -29.00 3.21
N ARG A 53 -15.59 -28.86 4.49
CA ARG A 53 -16.78 -29.50 5.08
C ARG A 53 -18.03 -28.65 4.80
N PRO A 54 -19.19 -29.26 4.55
CA PRO A 54 -20.45 -28.52 4.55
C PRO A 54 -20.69 -27.86 5.91
N GLY A 55 -21.20 -26.62 5.90
CA GLY A 55 -21.46 -25.84 7.10
C GLY A 55 -20.99 -24.40 6.98
N SER A 56 -21.44 -23.56 7.91
CA SER A 56 -21.04 -22.17 8.01
C SER A 56 -19.78 -21.97 8.86
N HIS A 57 -19.16 -20.81 8.69
CA HIS A 57 -18.04 -20.34 9.49
C HIS A 57 -18.33 -18.92 9.98
N ILE A 58 -17.82 -18.58 11.16
CA ILE A 58 -18.03 -17.27 11.79
C ILE A 58 -16.67 -16.57 11.96
N ILE A 59 -16.59 -15.29 11.59
CA ILE A 59 -15.44 -14.42 11.82
C ILE A 59 -15.86 -13.13 12.49
N ALA A 60 -15.08 -12.64 13.47
CA ALA A 60 -15.38 -11.35 14.08
C ALA A 60 -15.04 -10.21 13.11
N LYS A 61 -15.88 -9.18 13.01
CA LYS A 61 -15.63 -8.03 12.10
C LYS A 61 -14.29 -7.35 12.37
N ARG A 62 -13.85 -7.32 13.62
CA ARG A 62 -12.53 -6.79 14.01
C ARG A 62 -11.36 -7.48 13.28
N GLU A 63 -11.51 -8.75 12.91
CA GLU A 63 -10.49 -9.49 12.16
C GLU A 63 -10.46 -9.08 10.68
N LEU A 64 -11.58 -8.63 10.13
CA LEU A 64 -11.74 -8.18 8.73
C LEU A 64 -11.36 -6.71 8.50
N ARG A 65 -11.52 -5.86 9.52
CA ARG A 65 -11.30 -4.41 9.46
C ARG A 65 -9.88 -3.97 9.05
N GLY A 66 -8.87 -4.81 9.25
CA GLY A 66 -7.47 -4.41 9.07
C GLY A 66 -7.12 -3.23 9.99
N THR A 67 -6.52 -2.17 9.43
CA THR A 67 -6.14 -0.94 10.17
C THR A 67 -7.24 0.12 10.22
N HIS A 68 -8.43 -0.14 9.69
CA HIS A 68 -9.55 0.80 9.71
C HIS A 68 -10.45 0.51 10.92
N ASN A 69 -10.98 1.55 11.55
CA ASN A 69 -11.84 1.39 12.74
C ASN A 69 -13.33 1.20 12.38
N ALA A 70 -13.74 1.57 11.17
CA ALA A 70 -15.13 1.48 10.73
C ALA A 70 -15.45 0.14 10.04
N ASN A 71 -16.69 -0.32 10.21
CA ASN A 71 -17.24 -1.53 9.56
C ASN A 71 -17.98 -1.21 8.25
N ASP A 72 -18.03 0.06 7.85
CA ASP A 72 -18.80 0.59 6.71
C ASP A 72 -18.51 -0.15 5.39
N ARG A 73 -17.25 -0.50 5.16
CA ARG A 73 -16.81 -1.18 3.92
C ARG A 73 -17.00 -2.70 3.93
N ILE A 74 -17.35 -3.30 5.06
CA ILE A 74 -17.44 -4.76 5.17
C ILE A 74 -18.59 -5.26 4.30
N GLN A 75 -19.76 -4.60 4.33
CA GLN A 75 -20.91 -5.02 3.51
C GLN A 75 -20.55 -4.98 2.02
N ASP A 76 -20.06 -3.85 1.51
CA ASP A 76 -19.65 -3.70 0.11
C ASP A 76 -18.64 -4.78 -0.32
N THR A 77 -17.72 -5.15 0.57
CA THR A 77 -16.71 -6.17 0.28
C THR A 77 -17.31 -7.59 0.27
N LEU A 78 -18.29 -7.87 1.13
CA LEU A 78 -19.02 -9.14 1.13
C LEU A 78 -19.89 -9.27 -0.12
N ASP A 79 -20.58 -8.20 -0.50
CA ASP A 79 -21.38 -8.15 -1.73
C ASP A 79 -20.51 -8.38 -2.96
N GLU A 80 -19.35 -7.72 -3.03
CA GLU A 80 -18.37 -7.98 -4.08
C GLU A 80 -17.96 -9.46 -4.11
N LEU A 81 -17.63 -10.06 -2.96
CA LEU A 81 -17.21 -11.47 -2.88
C LEU A 81 -18.31 -12.46 -3.26
N MET A 82 -19.58 -12.13 -2.99
CA MET A 82 -20.73 -12.92 -3.42
C MET A 82 -20.86 -12.94 -4.95
N ASP A 83 -20.49 -11.85 -5.62
CA ASP A 83 -20.53 -11.73 -7.08
C ASP A 83 -19.30 -12.33 -7.78
N VAL A 84 -18.19 -12.56 -7.05
CA VAL A 84 -16.98 -13.16 -7.61
C VAL A 84 -17.26 -14.61 -8.03
N LYS A 85 -17.07 -14.85 -9.33
CA LYS A 85 -17.07 -16.19 -9.92
C LYS A 85 -15.65 -16.61 -10.26
N PHE A 86 -15.32 -17.86 -9.97
CA PHE A 86 -14.09 -18.49 -10.43
C PHE A 86 -14.35 -19.42 -11.60
N GLN A 87 -13.33 -19.61 -12.44
CA GLN A 87 -13.32 -20.51 -13.57
C GLN A 87 -12.12 -21.45 -13.48
N MET A 88 -12.37 -22.73 -13.74
CA MET A 88 -11.34 -23.76 -13.82
C MET A 88 -11.66 -24.82 -14.86
N PRO A 89 -10.61 -25.45 -15.43
CA PRO A 89 -10.78 -26.67 -16.21
C PRO A 89 -11.51 -27.74 -15.39
N SER A 90 -12.44 -28.43 -16.02
CA SER A 90 -13.22 -29.52 -15.45
C SER A 90 -13.54 -30.55 -16.54
N THR A 91 -14.18 -31.64 -16.16
CA THR A 91 -14.65 -32.69 -17.08
C THR A 91 -16.16 -32.84 -16.90
N SER A 92 -16.91 -32.84 -18.00
CA SER A 92 -18.35 -33.04 -17.96
C SER A 92 -18.71 -34.49 -17.63
N ALA A 93 -19.97 -34.75 -17.29
CA ALA A 93 -20.48 -36.11 -17.08
C ALA A 93 -20.28 -37.04 -18.31
N GLN A 94 -20.06 -36.47 -19.50
CA GLN A 94 -19.80 -37.20 -20.74
C GLN A 94 -18.29 -37.39 -21.02
N GLY A 95 -17.41 -37.07 -20.08
CA GLY A 95 -15.96 -37.18 -20.24
C GLY A 95 -15.32 -36.09 -21.11
N ARG A 96 -16.04 -35.01 -21.44
CA ARG A 96 -15.53 -33.92 -22.29
C ARG A 96 -14.87 -32.84 -21.45
N ALA A 97 -13.82 -32.21 -21.99
CA ALA A 97 -13.23 -31.01 -21.41
C ALA A 97 -14.31 -29.92 -21.27
N ALA A 98 -14.38 -29.32 -20.08
CA ALA A 98 -15.36 -28.31 -19.72
C ALA A 98 -14.71 -27.22 -18.86
N THR A 99 -15.42 -26.12 -18.67
CA THR A 99 -15.05 -25.08 -17.70
C THR A 99 -16.09 -25.03 -16.61
N LEU A 100 -15.68 -25.32 -15.37
CA LEU A 100 -16.52 -25.08 -14.20
C LEU A 100 -16.51 -23.58 -13.91
N THR A 101 -17.69 -22.96 -13.89
CA THR A 101 -17.88 -21.58 -13.42
C THR A 101 -18.77 -21.61 -12.19
N ALA A 102 -18.28 -21.11 -11.06
CA ALA A 102 -19.05 -21.10 -9.81
C ALA A 102 -18.72 -19.87 -8.96
N ALA A 103 -19.69 -19.46 -8.14
CA ALA A 103 -19.47 -18.47 -7.08
C ALA A 103 -18.66 -19.10 -5.95
N LEU A 104 -17.99 -18.26 -5.17
CA LEU A 104 -17.15 -18.70 -4.07
C LEU A 104 -17.91 -18.88 -2.76
N LEU A 105 -18.72 -17.87 -2.40
CA LEU A 105 -19.55 -17.86 -1.20
C LEU A 105 -20.99 -18.22 -1.58
N ALA A 106 -21.63 -19.08 -0.78
CA ALA A 106 -23.02 -19.48 -0.95
C ALA A 106 -23.97 -18.42 -0.37
N TRP A 107 -23.61 -17.87 0.79
CA TRP A 107 -24.32 -16.79 1.47
C TRP A 107 -23.41 -16.15 2.51
N THR A 108 -23.78 -14.95 2.94
CA THR A 108 -23.19 -14.24 4.08
C THR A 108 -24.30 -13.69 4.98
N LEU A 109 -24.05 -13.65 6.28
CA LEU A 109 -24.91 -13.06 7.29
C LEU A 109 -24.06 -12.08 8.10
N ASN A 110 -24.40 -10.80 8.01
CA ASN A 110 -23.60 -9.70 8.53
C ASN A 110 -24.28 -9.06 9.75
N GLU A 111 -23.73 -9.20 10.96
CA GLU A 111 -24.38 -8.66 12.17
C GLU A 111 -24.23 -7.13 12.27
N HIS A 112 -25.33 -6.43 12.54
CA HIS A 112 -25.33 -4.98 12.76
C HIS A 112 -25.39 -4.67 14.26
N ALA A 113 -24.29 -4.92 14.98
CA ALA A 113 -24.14 -4.55 16.39
C ALA A 113 -23.03 -3.51 16.59
N GLU A 114 -23.24 -2.55 17.49
CA GLU A 114 -22.30 -1.47 17.81
C GLU A 114 -21.38 -1.79 19.00
N ASP A 115 -21.58 -2.94 19.65
CA ASP A 115 -20.85 -3.39 20.84
C ASP A 115 -19.40 -3.86 20.56
N GLY A 116 -18.95 -3.74 19.30
CA GLY A 116 -17.63 -4.17 18.84
C GLY A 116 -17.46 -5.69 18.73
N ARG A 117 -18.50 -6.49 18.99
CA ARG A 117 -18.48 -7.96 18.96
C ARG A 117 -19.16 -8.54 17.72
N ALA A 118 -19.78 -7.69 16.90
CA ALA A 118 -20.41 -8.07 15.65
C ALA A 118 -19.54 -9.01 14.80
N THR A 119 -20.18 -10.03 14.26
CA THR A 119 -19.59 -11.09 13.45
C THR A 119 -20.12 -11.09 12.02
N VAL A 120 -19.44 -11.86 11.18
CA VAL A 120 -19.90 -12.27 9.85
C VAL A 120 -19.91 -13.79 9.85
N GLU A 121 -21.08 -14.35 9.57
CA GLU A 121 -21.23 -15.77 9.28
C GLU A 121 -21.33 -15.96 7.76
N TRP A 122 -20.76 -17.04 7.25
CA TRP A 122 -20.69 -17.29 5.80
C TRP A 122 -20.47 -18.78 5.50
N GLU A 123 -20.79 -19.20 4.28
CA GLU A 123 -20.57 -20.56 3.80
C GLU A 123 -19.92 -20.58 2.41
N PHE A 124 -18.96 -21.48 2.17
CA PHE A 124 -18.43 -21.74 0.82
C PHE A 124 -19.44 -22.52 -0.02
N THR A 125 -19.52 -22.25 -1.33
CA THR A 125 -20.33 -23.07 -2.24
C THR A 125 -19.83 -24.52 -2.32
N ALA A 126 -20.70 -25.47 -2.69
CA ALA A 126 -20.28 -26.87 -2.87
C ALA A 126 -19.11 -27.05 -3.87
N PRO A 127 -19.08 -26.36 -5.03
CA PRO A 127 -17.91 -26.36 -5.90
C PRO A 127 -16.63 -25.86 -5.22
N ALA A 128 -16.69 -24.74 -4.47
CA ALA A 128 -15.55 -24.20 -3.72
C ALA A 128 -15.00 -25.21 -2.70
N ARG A 129 -15.89 -25.89 -1.97
CA ARG A 129 -15.51 -26.94 -1.02
C ARG A 129 -14.88 -28.16 -1.69
N ALA A 130 -15.39 -28.59 -2.84
CA ALA A 130 -14.86 -29.74 -3.57
C ALA A 130 -13.40 -29.51 -4.01
N ILE A 131 -13.07 -28.28 -4.41
CA ILE A 131 -11.70 -27.88 -4.74
C ILE A 131 -10.79 -28.00 -3.51
N LEU A 132 -11.22 -27.43 -2.38
CA LEU A 132 -10.49 -27.51 -1.12
C LEU A 132 -10.30 -28.96 -0.64
N GLN A 133 -11.29 -29.82 -0.87
CA GLN A 133 -11.21 -31.23 -0.52
C GLN A 133 -10.25 -32.01 -1.43
N GLY A 134 -10.24 -31.69 -2.72
CA GLY A 134 -9.47 -32.37 -3.76
C GLY A 134 -7.99 -31.97 -3.80
N SER A 135 -7.66 -30.77 -3.33
CA SER A 135 -6.32 -30.18 -3.42
C SER A 135 -5.24 -31.01 -2.70
N ASP A 136 -4.15 -31.28 -3.41
CA ASP A 136 -2.95 -31.98 -2.92
C ASP A 136 -1.73 -31.05 -2.78
N TYR A 137 -1.83 -29.78 -3.21
CA TYR A 137 -0.78 -28.78 -3.07
C TYR A 137 -1.33 -27.43 -2.58
N TYR A 138 -0.61 -26.82 -1.63
CA TYR A 138 -1.07 -25.63 -0.92
C TYR A 138 0.04 -24.58 -0.85
N ALA A 139 -0.35 -23.31 -0.91
CA ALA A 139 0.54 -22.20 -0.57
C ALA A 139 0.40 -21.86 0.92
N ARG A 140 1.53 -21.59 1.57
CA ARG A 140 1.58 -20.95 2.88
C ARG A 140 1.83 -19.46 2.69
N LEU A 141 0.84 -18.63 2.96
CA LEU A 141 0.93 -17.17 2.86
C LEU A 141 1.23 -16.59 4.25
N ASN A 142 2.20 -15.69 4.36
CA ASN A 142 2.36 -14.84 5.54
C ASN A 142 1.20 -13.83 5.60
N ARG A 143 0.43 -13.84 6.71
CA ARG A 143 -0.75 -12.99 6.93
C ARG A 143 -0.39 -11.51 6.99
N ALA A 144 0.69 -11.15 7.70
CA ALA A 144 1.13 -9.76 7.82
C ALA A 144 1.52 -9.20 6.44
N ALA A 145 2.32 -9.95 5.67
CA ALA A 145 2.71 -9.57 4.32
C ALA A 145 1.49 -9.40 3.41
N LEU A 146 0.56 -10.37 3.41
CA LEU A 146 -0.66 -10.33 2.61
C LEU A 146 -1.51 -9.07 2.89
N LEU A 147 -1.68 -8.74 4.18
CA LEU A 147 -2.43 -7.56 4.62
C LEU A 147 -1.65 -6.25 4.36
N ALA A 148 -0.33 -6.30 4.23
CA ALA A 148 0.52 -5.14 3.99
C ALA A 148 0.55 -4.68 2.52
N PHE A 149 0.28 -5.56 1.54
CA PHE A 149 0.23 -5.22 0.10
C PHE A 149 -0.80 -4.13 -0.21
N ARG A 150 -0.47 -3.26 -1.17
CA ARG A 150 -1.33 -2.13 -1.60
C ARG A 150 -1.93 -2.31 -2.99
N SER A 151 -1.40 -3.23 -3.80
CA SER A 151 -1.90 -3.57 -5.12
C SER A 151 -2.62 -4.92 -5.11
N LYS A 152 -3.80 -4.97 -5.71
CA LYS A 152 -4.53 -6.24 -5.92
C LYS A 152 -3.74 -7.23 -6.78
N TYR A 153 -2.94 -6.71 -7.72
CA TYR A 153 -2.09 -7.53 -8.59
C TYR A 153 -0.87 -8.06 -7.83
N ALA A 154 -0.32 -7.27 -6.91
CA ALA A 154 0.78 -7.72 -6.05
C ALA A 154 0.35 -8.89 -5.17
N ILE A 155 -0.89 -8.91 -4.65
CA ILE A 155 -1.44 -10.07 -3.93
C ILE A 155 -1.44 -11.32 -4.80
N THR A 156 -1.97 -11.25 -6.03
CA THR A 156 -2.00 -12.43 -6.91
C THR A 156 -0.60 -12.92 -7.28
N LEU A 157 0.32 -12.01 -7.60
CA LEU A 157 1.73 -12.34 -7.89
C LEU A 157 2.42 -12.96 -6.66
N TYR A 158 2.15 -12.44 -5.46
CA TYR A 158 2.63 -12.99 -4.20
C TYR A 158 2.08 -14.40 -3.93
N GLU A 159 0.79 -14.64 -4.16
CA GLU A 159 0.20 -15.97 -4.03
C GLU A 159 0.84 -16.97 -5.00
N MET A 160 1.09 -16.56 -6.26
CA MET A 160 1.85 -17.37 -7.23
C MET A 160 3.26 -17.68 -6.72
N GLY A 161 3.96 -16.68 -6.19
CA GLY A 161 5.30 -16.85 -5.62
C GLY A 161 5.32 -17.81 -4.44
N CYS A 162 4.31 -17.76 -3.55
CA CYS A 162 4.19 -18.69 -2.43
C CYS A 162 4.01 -20.15 -2.87
N LEU A 163 3.45 -20.40 -4.06
CA LEU A 163 3.37 -21.75 -4.64
C LEU A 163 4.68 -22.20 -5.28
N LEU A 164 5.44 -21.26 -5.85
CA LEU A 164 6.53 -21.56 -6.78
C LEU A 164 7.93 -21.41 -6.17
N ALA A 165 8.17 -20.46 -5.28
CA ALA A 165 9.50 -20.11 -4.79
C ALA A 165 10.27 -21.28 -4.18
N GLY A 166 9.57 -22.20 -3.51
CA GLY A 166 10.17 -23.42 -2.92
C GLY A 166 10.29 -24.62 -3.87
N ARG A 167 9.87 -24.49 -5.14
CA ARG A 167 9.94 -25.59 -6.12
C ARG A 167 11.31 -25.63 -6.79
N ARG A 168 11.68 -26.82 -7.29
CA ARG A 168 12.90 -27.01 -8.10
C ARG A 168 12.97 -26.08 -9.32
N ASN A 169 11.81 -25.77 -9.90
CA ASN A 169 11.70 -24.76 -10.95
C ASN A 169 10.73 -23.65 -10.49
N PRO A 170 11.22 -22.56 -9.91
CA PRO A 170 10.39 -21.55 -9.27
C PRO A 170 9.90 -20.49 -10.27
N THR A 171 9.53 -20.92 -11.47
CA THR A 171 9.15 -20.03 -12.56
C THR A 171 7.69 -20.23 -12.99
N TRP A 172 7.04 -19.15 -13.36
CA TRP A 172 5.82 -19.18 -14.17
C TRP A 172 6.14 -18.63 -15.56
N SER A 173 5.73 -19.34 -16.62
CA SER A 173 5.88 -18.90 -18.00
C SER A 173 4.55 -18.99 -18.73
N GLY A 174 4.22 -17.96 -19.50
CA GLY A 174 3.00 -17.92 -20.29
C GLY A 174 2.94 -16.69 -21.20
N THR A 175 1.85 -16.59 -21.95
CA THR A 175 1.54 -15.41 -22.75
C THR A 175 1.19 -14.22 -21.85
N VAL A 176 1.33 -13.01 -22.39
CA VAL A 176 0.91 -11.79 -21.69
C VAL A 176 -0.59 -11.83 -21.35
N ASP A 177 -1.42 -12.39 -22.24
CA ASP A 177 -2.87 -12.45 -22.05
C ASP A 177 -3.25 -13.46 -20.95
N GLU A 178 -2.59 -14.60 -20.87
CA GLU A 178 -2.76 -15.55 -19.75
C GLU A 178 -2.38 -14.91 -18.41
N LEU A 179 -1.30 -14.12 -18.37
CA LEU A 179 -0.93 -13.39 -17.16
C LEU A 179 -1.99 -12.36 -16.79
N ARG A 180 -2.52 -11.63 -17.77
CA ARG A 180 -3.59 -10.65 -17.57
C ARG A 180 -4.86 -11.29 -17.01
N GLU A 181 -5.28 -12.42 -17.58
CA GLU A 181 -6.42 -13.19 -17.09
C GLU A 181 -6.22 -13.62 -15.64
N ARG A 182 -5.03 -14.16 -15.31
CA ARG A 182 -4.71 -14.61 -13.96
C ARG A 182 -4.73 -13.47 -12.94
N LEU A 183 -4.20 -12.30 -13.31
CA LEU A 183 -4.23 -11.10 -12.47
C LEU A 183 -5.60 -10.43 -12.41
N GLY A 184 -6.56 -10.86 -13.24
CA GLY A 184 -7.86 -10.22 -13.40
C GLY A 184 -7.72 -8.82 -14.00
N THR A 185 -6.80 -8.59 -14.93
CA THR A 185 -6.74 -7.34 -15.71
C THR A 185 -7.53 -7.53 -17.01
N PRO A 186 -8.63 -6.79 -17.25
CA PRO A 186 -9.28 -6.78 -18.54
C PRO A 186 -8.31 -6.39 -19.65
N SER A 187 -8.32 -7.11 -20.77
CA SER A 187 -7.37 -6.93 -21.90
C SER A 187 -7.41 -5.51 -22.49
N ASN A 188 -8.53 -4.81 -22.37
CA ASN A 188 -8.72 -3.43 -22.82
C ASN A 188 -8.11 -2.36 -21.90
N SER A 189 -7.82 -2.66 -20.62
CA SER A 189 -7.36 -1.67 -19.65
C SER A 189 -5.89 -1.29 -19.79
N MET A 190 -5.07 -2.18 -20.35
CA MET A 190 -3.63 -2.03 -20.53
C MET A 190 -3.20 -2.70 -21.84
N PRO A 191 -3.59 -2.14 -23.00
CA PRO A 191 -3.40 -2.82 -24.29
C PRO A 191 -1.92 -3.03 -24.62
N ASN A 192 -1.08 -2.07 -24.24
CA ASN A 192 0.37 -2.14 -24.45
C ASN A 192 1.06 -2.82 -23.27
N PHE A 193 2.03 -3.67 -23.58
CA PHE A 193 2.83 -4.35 -22.54
C PHE A 193 3.64 -3.37 -21.68
N SER A 194 4.05 -2.22 -22.23
CA SER A 194 4.76 -1.17 -21.47
C SER A 194 3.93 -0.65 -20.29
N ASP A 195 2.64 -0.39 -20.50
CA ASP A 195 1.74 0.05 -19.43
C ASP A 195 1.50 -1.07 -18.42
N PHE A 196 1.32 -2.30 -18.89
CA PHE A 196 1.20 -3.45 -18.01
C PHE A 196 2.45 -3.63 -17.14
N ARG A 197 3.65 -3.49 -17.71
CA ARG A 197 4.90 -3.51 -16.95
C ARG A 197 4.93 -2.41 -15.89
N ARG A 198 4.66 -1.16 -16.28
CA ARG A 198 4.74 0.03 -15.41
C ARG A 198 3.69 0.05 -14.29
N LEU A 199 2.48 -0.42 -14.56
CA LEU A 199 1.34 -0.34 -13.64
C LEU A 199 1.16 -1.61 -12.81
N VAL A 200 1.70 -2.75 -13.25
CA VAL A 200 1.45 -4.06 -12.65
C VAL A 200 2.74 -4.74 -12.20
N LEU A 201 3.65 -5.04 -13.14
CA LEU A 201 4.85 -5.83 -12.84
C LEU A 201 5.84 -5.07 -11.97
N THR A 202 6.17 -3.83 -12.33
CA THR A 202 7.12 -3.00 -11.57
C THR A 202 6.61 -2.70 -10.16
N PRO A 203 5.37 -2.22 -9.94
CA PRO A 203 4.85 -2.01 -8.59
C PRO A 203 4.71 -3.33 -7.82
N GLY A 204 4.28 -4.41 -8.48
CA GLY A 204 4.17 -5.74 -7.89
C GLY A 204 5.51 -6.27 -7.39
N LYS A 205 6.57 -6.17 -8.21
CA LYS A 205 7.95 -6.52 -7.82
C LYS A 205 8.38 -5.72 -6.60
N ALA A 206 8.23 -4.40 -6.63
CA ALA A 206 8.65 -3.55 -5.53
C ALA A 206 7.94 -3.87 -4.21
N GLU A 207 6.66 -4.28 -4.24
CA GLU A 207 5.98 -4.75 -3.04
C GLU A 207 6.50 -6.12 -2.57
N ILE A 208 6.65 -7.08 -3.50
CA ILE A 208 7.07 -8.45 -3.19
C ILE A 208 8.49 -8.45 -2.63
N ASP A 209 9.42 -7.78 -3.31
CA ASP A 209 10.82 -7.68 -2.89
C ASP A 209 10.95 -7.01 -1.51
N GLN A 210 9.99 -6.19 -1.10
CA GLN A 210 9.97 -5.58 0.23
C GLN A 210 9.32 -6.48 1.29
N LEU A 211 8.21 -7.16 0.98
CA LEU A 211 7.31 -7.75 1.98
C LEU A 211 7.32 -9.28 2.04
N ALA A 212 7.81 -9.95 1.00
CA ALA A 212 7.80 -11.41 0.92
C ALA A 212 9.15 -12.03 1.29
N ALA A 213 9.15 -13.32 1.61
CA ALA A 213 10.34 -14.15 1.85
C ALA A 213 11.06 -14.56 0.54
N PHE A 214 10.72 -13.95 -0.58
CA PHE A 214 11.30 -14.18 -1.89
C PHE A 214 11.28 -12.88 -2.70
N THR A 215 12.12 -12.80 -3.73
CA THR A 215 12.09 -11.75 -4.74
C THR A 215 11.33 -12.21 -5.97
N MET A 216 10.88 -11.26 -6.79
CA MET A 216 10.26 -11.54 -8.09
C MET A 216 11.02 -10.85 -9.21
N ASP A 217 11.50 -11.60 -10.19
CA ASP A 217 12.09 -11.06 -11.43
C ASP A 217 11.33 -11.58 -12.64
N TRP A 218 11.46 -10.92 -13.79
CA TRP A 218 10.85 -11.40 -15.02
C TRP A 218 11.72 -11.18 -16.26
N LEU A 219 11.55 -12.09 -17.22
CA LEU A 219 12.10 -12.01 -18.56
C LEU A 219 10.98 -11.90 -19.57
N GLU A 220 11.26 -11.22 -20.67
CA GLU A 220 10.28 -10.91 -21.71
C GLU A 220 10.71 -11.53 -23.03
N LYS A 221 9.77 -12.18 -23.71
CA LYS A 221 10.01 -12.78 -25.02
C LYS A 221 9.29 -11.97 -26.10
N ARG A 222 10.05 -11.52 -27.08
CA ARG A 222 9.54 -10.87 -28.29
C ARG A 222 9.02 -11.92 -29.27
N GLY A 223 7.81 -11.69 -29.78
CA GLY A 223 7.25 -12.42 -30.91
C GLY A 223 7.54 -11.73 -32.25
N ALA A 224 6.80 -12.13 -33.29
CA ALA A 224 6.87 -11.49 -34.60
C ALA A 224 6.58 -9.98 -34.50
N ARG A 225 7.28 -9.17 -35.32
CA ARG A 225 7.16 -7.70 -35.35
C ARG A 225 7.57 -7.00 -34.04
N GLY A 226 8.36 -7.67 -33.19
CA GLY A 226 8.98 -7.08 -32.00
C GLY A 226 8.05 -6.87 -30.79
N LYS A 227 6.79 -7.29 -30.86
CA LYS A 227 5.83 -7.22 -29.73
C LYS A 227 6.20 -8.23 -28.64
N ILE A 228 6.09 -7.85 -27.37
CA ILE A 228 6.22 -8.80 -26.26
C ILE A 228 4.99 -9.71 -26.25
N THR A 229 5.21 -11.01 -26.36
CA THR A 229 4.14 -12.01 -26.41
C THR A 229 4.13 -12.93 -25.21
N HIS A 230 5.29 -13.18 -24.59
CA HIS A 230 5.39 -14.04 -23.41
C HIS A 230 6.24 -13.39 -22.33
N VAL A 231 5.97 -13.80 -21.10
CA VAL A 231 6.73 -13.43 -19.91
C VAL A 231 7.11 -14.70 -19.16
N THR A 232 8.31 -14.73 -18.59
CA THR A 232 8.72 -15.72 -17.60
C THR A 232 9.02 -15.00 -16.30
N ILE A 233 8.25 -15.28 -15.25
CA ILE A 233 8.43 -14.73 -13.91
C ILE A 233 9.18 -15.75 -13.08
N THR A 234 10.23 -15.34 -12.37
CA THR A 234 11.01 -16.17 -11.47
C THR A 234 10.83 -15.66 -10.04
N PHE A 235 10.59 -16.58 -9.11
CA PHE A 235 10.48 -16.27 -7.68
C PHE A 235 11.68 -16.88 -6.95
N THR A 236 12.54 -16.06 -6.38
CA THR A 236 13.79 -16.54 -5.77
C THR A 236 13.69 -16.39 -4.25
N PRO A 237 13.80 -17.48 -3.46
CA PRO A 237 13.86 -17.38 -2.00
C PRO A 237 14.95 -16.41 -1.55
N LYS A 238 14.64 -15.61 -0.54
CA LYS A 238 15.63 -14.78 0.14
C LYS A 238 16.44 -15.65 1.11
N ASP A 239 17.61 -15.17 1.48
CA ASP A 239 18.31 -15.69 2.66
C ASP A 239 17.53 -15.36 3.95
N ASP A 240 17.99 -15.92 5.08
CA ASP A 240 17.32 -15.80 6.37
C ASP A 240 17.25 -14.34 6.83
N ASP A 241 18.33 -13.58 6.66
CA ASP A 241 18.41 -12.16 7.06
C ASP A 241 17.41 -11.31 6.28
N ALA A 242 17.36 -11.46 4.96
CA ALA A 242 16.43 -10.72 4.11
C ALA A 242 14.98 -11.20 4.28
N THR A 243 14.77 -12.46 4.68
CA THR A 243 13.45 -12.99 5.07
C THR A 243 12.96 -12.36 6.37
N ASN A 244 13.82 -12.28 7.40
CA ASN A 244 13.50 -11.64 8.67
C ASN A 244 13.23 -10.14 8.48
N ALA A 245 14.06 -9.45 7.70
CA ALA A 245 13.84 -8.05 7.37
C ALA A 245 12.50 -7.80 6.67
N ALA A 246 12.06 -8.71 5.80
CA ALA A 246 10.76 -8.62 5.13
C ALA A 246 9.58 -8.85 6.11
N ALA A 247 9.74 -9.77 7.06
CA ALA A 247 8.75 -10.01 8.12
C ALA A 247 8.58 -8.79 9.01
N ASP A 248 9.68 -8.21 9.49
CA ASP A 248 9.68 -6.95 10.26
C ASP A 248 9.03 -5.82 9.46
N GLU A 249 9.39 -5.71 8.18
CA GLU A 249 8.86 -4.66 7.31
C GLU A 249 7.34 -4.79 7.12
N ALA A 250 6.78 -6.00 7.07
CA ALA A 250 5.34 -6.21 6.95
C ALA A 250 4.55 -5.66 8.15
N GLU A 251 5.16 -5.66 9.35
CA GLU A 251 4.53 -5.17 10.59
C GLU A 251 4.67 -3.65 10.79
N ARG A 252 5.63 -3.00 10.12
CA ARG A 252 5.86 -1.55 10.22
C ARG A 252 4.74 -0.72 9.61
N HIS A 253 4.62 0.54 10.01
CA HIS A 253 3.56 1.45 9.52
C HIS A 253 3.62 1.70 8.00
N SER A 254 2.47 1.69 7.33
CA SER A 254 2.33 1.72 5.86
C SER A 254 2.98 2.94 5.19
N THR A 255 2.94 4.12 5.82
CA THR A 255 3.61 5.34 5.35
C THR A 255 5.13 5.15 5.27
N GLY A 256 5.73 4.60 6.34
CA GLY A 256 7.17 4.34 6.37
C GLY A 256 7.59 3.27 5.36
N ARG A 257 6.75 2.24 5.17
CA ARG A 257 7.01 1.20 4.15
C ARG A 257 7.05 1.79 2.74
N ARG A 258 6.09 2.67 2.42
CA ARG A 258 6.04 3.34 1.11
C ARG A 258 7.28 4.20 0.88
N SER A 259 7.64 5.02 1.85
CA SER A 259 8.81 5.90 1.79
C SER A 259 10.11 5.10 1.57
N ARG A 260 10.33 3.98 2.30
CA ARG A 260 11.47 3.08 2.06
C ARG A 260 11.48 2.45 0.66
N ARG A 261 10.32 2.02 0.17
CA ARG A 261 10.17 1.42 -1.17
C ARG A 261 10.47 2.42 -2.29
N GLU A 262 10.02 3.65 -2.14
CA GLU A 262 10.22 4.74 -3.12
C GLU A 262 11.62 5.38 -3.00
N GLY A 263 12.49 4.87 -2.11
CA GLY A 263 13.80 5.47 -1.84
C GLY A 263 13.72 6.87 -1.24
N THR A 264 12.54 7.25 -0.74
CA THR A 264 12.24 8.52 -0.07
C THR A 264 12.28 8.36 1.45
N ALA A 265 12.89 7.27 1.96
CA ALA A 265 13.15 7.11 3.36
C ALA A 265 14.30 8.03 3.75
N ASP A 266 13.94 9.10 4.44
CA ASP A 266 14.87 9.97 5.12
C ASP A 266 15.78 9.13 6.02
N THR A 267 17.05 9.05 5.64
CA THR A 267 18.15 8.84 6.57
C THR A 267 18.00 9.94 7.60
N MET A 268 17.53 9.63 8.82
CA MET A 268 17.15 10.58 9.89
C MET A 268 17.62 12.01 9.60
N VAL A 269 16.83 12.76 8.83
CA VAL A 269 17.21 14.13 8.50
C VAL A 269 16.70 14.97 9.66
N ASP A 270 17.64 15.65 10.31
CA ASP A 270 17.40 16.62 11.36
C ASP A 270 16.19 17.51 11.04
N ALA A 271 15.28 17.66 12.00
CA ALA A 271 14.05 18.44 11.85
C ALA A 271 14.33 19.88 11.34
N ALA A 272 15.53 20.41 11.61
CA ALA A 272 15.99 21.69 11.08
C ALA A 272 16.09 21.74 9.54
N SER A 273 16.43 20.63 8.89
CA SER A 273 16.59 20.59 7.42
C SER A 273 15.25 20.48 6.70
N LEU A 274 14.26 19.80 7.29
CA LEU A 274 12.90 19.77 6.74
C LEU A 274 12.24 21.16 6.79
N ILE A 275 12.50 21.92 7.84
CA ILE A 275 12.06 23.32 7.96
C ILE A 275 12.72 24.20 6.89
N ALA A 276 14.02 24.01 6.62
CA ALA A 276 14.75 24.75 5.59
C ALA A 276 14.24 24.45 4.15
N VAL A 277 13.93 23.19 3.85
CA VAL A 277 13.42 22.78 2.53
C VAL A 277 11.97 23.21 2.31
N ALA A 278 11.13 23.18 3.36
CA ALA A 278 9.77 23.68 3.31
C ALA A 278 9.73 25.21 3.08
N ALA A 279 10.61 25.96 3.77
CA ALA A 279 10.78 27.40 3.55
C ALA A 279 11.23 27.72 2.11
N THR A 280 12.07 26.88 1.52
CA THR A 280 12.56 27.06 0.14
C THR A 280 11.46 26.81 -0.91
N ARG A 281 10.48 25.94 -0.62
CA ARG A 281 9.44 25.53 -1.58
C ARG A 281 8.17 26.40 -1.57
N MET A 282 7.99 27.28 -0.58
CA MET A 282 6.78 28.09 -0.41
C MET A 282 6.87 29.52 -0.98
N SER A 283 7.96 29.91 -1.64
CA SER A 283 8.06 31.23 -2.27
C SER A 283 7.73 31.18 -3.76
N VAL A 284 6.59 31.75 -4.13
CA VAL A 284 6.31 32.21 -5.50
C VAL A 284 6.08 33.72 -5.46
N SER A 285 7.18 34.48 -5.39
CA SER A 285 7.54 35.63 -6.24
C SER A 285 8.64 36.50 -5.58
N ASP A 286 9.88 36.03 -5.75
CA ASP A 286 11.12 36.73 -6.15
C ASP A 286 11.60 38.08 -5.59
N THR A 287 10.99 38.73 -4.60
CA THR A 287 11.70 39.78 -3.85
C THR A 287 11.06 40.01 -2.48
N LEU A 288 11.83 39.88 -1.39
CA LEU A 288 11.37 40.18 -0.01
C LEU A 288 10.81 41.61 0.06
N ARG A 289 9.61 41.80 0.62
CA ARG A 289 9.01 43.14 0.82
C ARG A 289 8.47 43.28 2.22
N TRP A 290 8.40 44.53 2.71
CA TRP A 290 7.80 44.80 4.00
C TRP A 290 6.28 44.51 3.93
N PRO A 291 5.70 43.83 4.94
CA PRO A 291 4.29 43.41 4.91
C PRO A 291 3.35 44.61 4.85
N ALA A 292 2.30 44.52 4.04
CA ALA A 292 1.38 45.64 3.81
C ALA A 292 0.60 46.05 5.07
N ASP A 293 0.32 45.09 5.96
CA ASP A 293 -0.34 45.25 7.25
C ASP A 293 0.64 45.55 8.40
N ASP A 294 1.93 45.73 8.09
CA ASP A 294 3.02 45.99 9.05
C ASP A 294 3.20 44.89 10.12
N ARG A 295 2.59 43.72 9.92
CA ARG A 295 2.72 42.57 10.84
C ARG A 295 3.85 41.67 10.41
N VAL A 296 4.83 41.51 11.31
CA VAL A 296 5.97 40.60 11.11
C VAL A 296 5.71 39.34 11.91
N ASP A 297 5.25 38.30 11.23
CA ASP A 297 4.93 36.99 11.82
C ASP A 297 5.58 35.83 11.04
N GLU A 298 5.60 34.67 11.68
CA GLU A 298 6.26 33.45 11.20
C GLU A 298 5.64 32.86 9.93
N PHE A 299 4.37 33.21 9.64
CA PHE A 299 3.62 32.64 8.52
C PHE A 299 3.66 33.52 7.27
N LYS A 300 3.56 34.84 7.44
CA LYS A 300 3.51 35.81 6.33
C LYS A 300 4.87 36.37 5.96
N THR A 301 5.76 36.55 6.93
CA THR A 301 7.09 37.16 6.73
C THR A 301 8.18 36.35 7.44
N PRO A 302 8.34 35.06 7.10
CA PRO A 302 9.21 34.14 7.84
C PRO A 302 10.65 34.65 7.94
N GLU A 303 11.18 35.29 6.90
CA GLU A 303 12.54 35.82 6.90
C GLU A 303 12.75 37.00 7.87
N LEU A 304 11.86 38.00 7.86
CA LEU A 304 11.94 39.14 8.78
C LEU A 304 11.68 38.70 10.22
N TYR A 305 10.77 37.73 10.40
CA TYR A 305 10.45 37.17 11.70
C TYR A 305 11.63 36.43 12.33
N ALA A 306 12.29 35.57 11.54
CA ALA A 306 13.49 34.84 11.98
C ALA A 306 14.63 35.78 12.39
N ILE A 307 14.85 36.88 11.66
CA ILE A 307 15.84 37.91 12.01
C ILE A 307 15.49 38.57 13.35
N GLY A 308 14.22 38.96 13.52
CA GLY A 308 13.72 39.56 14.76
C GLY A 308 13.90 38.62 15.95
N GLN A 309 13.57 37.35 15.78
CA GLN A 309 13.67 36.35 16.85
C GLN A 309 15.12 36.06 17.24
N THR A 310 16.01 35.95 16.25
CA THR A 310 17.41 35.56 16.47
C THR A 310 18.27 36.72 16.99
N LEU A 311 18.09 37.91 16.42
CA LEU A 311 18.96 39.07 16.69
C LEU A 311 18.31 40.13 17.58
N GLY A 312 17.01 40.00 17.88
CA GLY A 312 16.24 40.98 18.64
C GLY A 312 16.47 40.98 20.14
N GLY A 313 17.45 40.22 20.65
CA GLY A 313 17.84 40.25 22.06
C GLY A 313 16.72 39.79 23.02
N GLY A 314 15.83 38.91 22.56
CA GLY A 314 14.69 38.43 23.35
C GLY A 314 13.46 39.34 23.36
N HIS A 315 13.49 40.47 22.65
CA HIS A 315 12.30 41.31 22.48
C HIS A 315 11.30 40.68 21.50
N ALA A 316 10.00 40.88 21.77
CA ALA A 316 8.94 40.44 20.85
C ALA A 316 9.13 41.06 19.46
N VAL A 317 9.12 40.22 18.42
CA VAL A 317 9.40 40.63 17.04
C VAL A 317 8.46 41.73 16.55
N GLN A 318 7.16 41.63 16.86
CA GLN A 318 6.20 42.66 16.47
C GLN A 318 6.50 44.01 17.14
N ARG A 319 7.02 44.03 18.38
CA ARG A 319 7.40 45.28 19.06
C ARG A 319 8.57 45.97 18.35
N LEU A 320 9.55 45.20 17.87
CA LEU A 320 10.66 45.72 17.07
C LEU A 320 10.13 46.29 15.74
N ALA A 321 9.17 45.60 15.12
CA ALA A 321 8.56 45.99 13.86
C ALA A 321 7.74 47.29 14.01
N ASP A 322 6.94 47.41 15.07
CA ASP A 322 6.14 48.61 15.34
C ASP A 322 7.04 49.86 15.50
N GLN A 323 8.19 49.71 16.16
CA GLN A 323 9.15 50.82 16.30
C GLN A 323 9.88 51.14 15.01
N TYR A 324 10.22 50.12 14.21
CA TYR A 324 10.78 50.31 12.88
C TYR A 324 9.84 51.08 11.95
N VAL A 325 8.55 50.72 11.98
CA VAL A 325 7.49 51.42 11.25
C VAL A 325 7.39 52.88 11.68
N ARG A 326 7.47 53.16 12.98
CA ARG A 326 7.44 54.53 13.51
C ARG A 326 8.64 55.37 13.08
N VAL A 327 9.85 54.78 13.06
CA VAL A 327 11.09 55.52 12.77
C VAL A 327 11.32 55.68 11.27
N LEU A 328 11.14 54.63 10.47
CA LEU A 328 11.39 54.68 9.02
C LEU A 328 10.19 55.15 8.21
N LYS A 329 8.98 55.10 8.78
CA LYS A 329 7.73 55.49 8.09
C LYS A 329 7.71 54.88 6.69
N ASP A 330 7.33 55.63 5.66
CA ASP A 330 7.12 55.11 4.31
C ASP A 330 8.39 54.63 3.61
N ARG A 331 9.58 55.01 4.11
CA ARG A 331 10.86 54.54 3.56
C ARG A 331 11.00 53.03 3.65
N ARG A 332 10.39 52.38 4.65
CA ARG A 332 10.38 50.91 4.78
C ARG A 332 9.76 50.21 3.56
N ARG A 333 8.80 50.86 2.89
CA ARG A 333 8.08 50.31 1.73
C ARG A 333 8.85 50.46 0.41
N GLN A 334 9.92 51.27 0.41
CA GLN A 334 10.81 51.46 -0.74
C GLN A 334 11.94 50.43 -0.76
N LEU A 335 12.21 49.77 0.38
CA LEU A 335 13.22 48.73 0.49
C LEU A 335 12.62 47.37 0.10
N VAL A 336 13.38 46.61 -0.69
CA VAL A 336 13.00 45.27 -1.15
C VAL A 336 14.23 44.35 -1.18
N GLY A 337 14.02 43.03 -1.11
CA GLY A 337 15.05 42.01 -1.23
C GLY A 337 16.12 42.14 -0.16
N ASP A 338 17.37 41.98 -0.56
CA ASP A 338 18.53 42.06 0.34
C ASP A 338 18.69 43.43 1.02
N ALA A 339 18.26 44.52 0.35
CA ALA A 339 18.32 45.85 0.94
C ALA A 339 17.39 45.99 2.16
N LEU A 340 16.17 45.43 2.06
CA LEU A 340 15.25 45.37 3.19
C LEU A 340 15.79 44.47 4.30
N LYS A 341 16.33 43.31 3.92
CA LYS A 341 16.90 42.36 4.87
C LYS A 341 18.06 42.98 5.67
N ALA A 342 18.97 43.68 5.00
CA ALA A 342 20.11 44.33 5.64
C ALA A 342 19.68 45.48 6.57
N ASP A 343 18.73 46.32 6.14
CA ASP A 343 18.25 47.45 6.96
C ASP A 343 17.51 46.95 8.21
N TRP A 344 16.63 45.95 8.04
CA TRP A 344 15.93 45.30 9.15
C TRP A 344 16.91 44.64 10.13
N THR A 345 17.90 43.89 9.62
CA THR A 345 18.94 43.25 10.45
C THR A 345 19.71 44.28 11.27
N LYS A 346 20.11 45.39 10.64
CA LYS A 346 20.83 46.48 11.32
C LYS A 346 19.95 47.15 12.39
N TRP A 347 18.67 47.37 12.09
CA TRP A 347 17.72 47.90 13.05
C TRP A 347 17.53 47.00 14.27
N VAL A 348 17.24 45.72 14.05
CA VAL A 348 17.01 44.73 15.11
C VAL A 348 18.24 44.59 16.00
N THR A 349 19.43 44.46 15.41
CA THR A 349 20.69 44.37 16.15
C THR A 349 20.97 45.65 16.94
N GLY A 350 20.68 46.82 16.35
CA GLY A 350 20.79 48.11 17.04
C GLY A 350 19.82 48.26 18.22
N CYS A 351 18.59 47.76 18.08
CA CYS A 351 17.61 47.73 19.17
C CYS A 351 18.06 46.77 20.27
N SER A 352 18.52 45.56 19.93
CA SER A 352 19.07 44.60 20.89
C SER A 352 20.21 45.21 21.72
N ALA A 353 21.17 45.89 21.07
CA ALA A 353 22.28 46.55 21.75
C ALA A 353 21.85 47.74 22.64
N LYS A 354 20.82 48.50 22.23
CA LYS A 354 20.35 49.69 22.95
C LYS A 354 19.35 49.37 24.06
N TRP A 355 18.47 48.42 23.85
CA TRP A 355 17.37 48.07 24.76
C TRP A 355 17.76 46.95 25.74
N GLY A 356 18.80 46.18 25.43
CA GLY A 356 19.42 45.20 26.35
C GLY A 356 20.36 45.80 27.40
N ARG A 357 20.48 47.14 27.51
CA ARG A 357 21.32 47.85 28.49
C ARG A 357 20.51 48.54 29.61
N THR A 358 19.32 48.03 29.91
CA THR A 358 18.47 48.53 31.01
C THR A 358 18.13 47.41 31.97
#